data_AF-H0X7J0-F1
#
_entry.id   AF-H0X7J0-F1
#
_cell.length_a   1.000
_cell.length_b   1.000
_cell.length_c   1.000
_cell.angle_alpha   90.00
_cell.angle_beta   90.00
_cell.angle_gamma   90.00
#
_symmetry.space_group_name_H-M   'P 1'
#
loop_
_entity.id
_entity.type
_entity.pdbx_description
1 polymer ?
#
loop_
_entity_poly.entity_id
_entity_poly.type
_entity_poly.pdbx_seq_one_letter_code
_entity_poly.pdbx_strand_id
1 'polypeptide(L)'
;GDLDPGAAARDLQRGISNMSFEELLELQSQVGTKTYKQFVTANSTKKQVSRPPIQSPGVADKHRPLEMSAKIRVPFLRQVVPICKKVARDPRFDDLSGEYNPEVFDKTYQFLDDIRAKEKELVKKQLKKHRSGEQHEKLQQLLQRMERQEMAQQERKRQQELRLALKHERRAQAQEGHRPYFLKKSEQRQLALAEKFKELRRRRKLESFLSRKRRRNAGKDKRQLPLSKE
;
A
#
# COMPACT_ATOMS: atom_id res chain seq x y z
N GLY A 1 -7.17 -37.15 31.21
CA GLY A 1 -7.82 -36.11 30.40
C GLY A 1 -7.40 -34.81 30.98
N ASP A 2 -6.33 -34.23 30.48
CA ASP A 2 -5.69 -33.07 31.10
C ASP A 2 -6.38 -31.80 30.60
N LEU A 3 -7.07 -31.12 31.51
CA LEU A 3 -7.72 -29.84 31.26
C LEU A 3 -6.67 -28.73 31.22
N ASP A 4 -6.62 -28.00 30.11
CA ASP A 4 -5.71 -26.87 29.89
C ASP A 4 -5.97 -25.76 30.95
N PRO A 5 -4.99 -25.43 31.82
CA PRO A 5 -5.16 -24.44 32.88
C PRO A 5 -5.48 -23.03 32.34
N GLY A 6 -5.18 -22.76 31.07
CA GLY A 6 -5.53 -21.50 30.41
C GLY A 6 -7.02 -21.34 30.09
N ALA A 7 -7.76 -22.44 29.95
CA ALA A 7 -9.21 -22.41 29.69
C ALA A 7 -9.98 -22.02 30.96
N ALA A 8 -9.67 -22.66 32.09
CA ALA A 8 -10.30 -22.39 33.38
C ALA A 8 -10.14 -20.92 33.83
N ALA A 9 -8.99 -20.32 33.58
CA ALA A 9 -8.73 -18.91 33.92
C ALA A 9 -9.55 -17.91 33.07
N ARG A 10 -9.87 -18.26 31.81
CA ARG A 10 -10.71 -17.42 30.93
C ARG A 10 -12.18 -17.51 31.29
N ASP A 11 -12.63 -18.70 31.70
CA ASP A 11 -14.02 -18.93 32.11
C ASP A 11 -14.34 -18.21 33.42
N LEU A 12 -13.41 -18.19 34.38
CA LEU A 12 -13.53 -17.40 35.61
C LEU A 12 -13.64 -15.90 35.35
N GLN A 13 -12.86 -15.36 34.40
CA GLN A 13 -12.94 -13.93 34.05
C GLN A 13 -14.27 -13.57 33.39
N ARG A 14 -14.80 -14.44 32.53
CA ARG A 14 -16.12 -14.28 31.93
C ARG A 14 -17.22 -14.31 33.00
N GLY A 15 -17.06 -15.14 34.02
CA GLY A 15 -17.90 -15.15 35.22
C GLY A 15 -17.85 -13.81 35.96
N ILE A 16 -16.65 -13.33 36.30
CA ILE A 16 -16.44 -12.05 37.00
C ILE A 16 -17.02 -10.86 36.21
N SER A 17 -16.93 -10.84 34.86
CA SER A 17 -17.51 -9.77 34.04
C SER A 17 -19.03 -9.74 34.02
N ASN A 18 -19.70 -10.83 34.38
CA ASN A 18 -21.15 -10.95 34.40
C ASN A 18 -21.75 -10.74 35.81
N MET A 19 -20.92 -10.61 36.86
CA MET A 19 -21.39 -10.37 38.23
C MET A 19 -21.78 -8.90 38.43
N SER A 20 -22.76 -8.68 39.29
CA SER A 20 -23.15 -7.33 39.73
C SER A 20 -22.07 -6.70 40.60
N PHE A 21 -22.08 -5.37 40.71
CA PHE A 21 -21.09 -4.63 41.48
C PHE A 21 -21.07 -5.02 42.98
N GLU A 22 -22.23 -5.35 43.54
CA GLU A 22 -22.37 -5.81 44.92
C GLU A 22 -21.66 -7.15 45.13
N GLU A 23 -21.91 -8.12 44.25
CA GLU A 23 -21.24 -9.42 44.28
C GLU A 23 -19.73 -9.30 44.08
N LEU A 24 -19.25 -8.35 43.27
CA LEU A 24 -17.81 -8.07 43.12
C LEU A 24 -17.20 -7.50 44.40
N LEU A 25 -17.94 -6.68 45.15
CA LEU A 25 -17.49 -6.10 46.41
C LEU A 25 -17.46 -7.15 47.52
N GLU A 26 -18.46 -8.02 47.58
CA GLU A 26 -18.48 -9.19 48.47
C GLU A 26 -17.33 -10.15 48.16
N LEU A 27 -17.10 -10.45 46.88
CA LEU A 27 -15.99 -11.29 46.47
C LEU A 27 -14.66 -10.64 46.87
N GLN A 28 -14.47 -9.33 46.65
CA GLN A 28 -13.28 -8.62 47.10
C GLN A 28 -13.08 -8.66 48.63
N SER A 29 -14.15 -8.66 49.42
CA SER A 29 -14.08 -8.75 50.88
C SER A 29 -13.72 -10.17 51.35
N GLN A 30 -14.24 -11.20 50.68
CA GLN A 30 -13.98 -12.61 50.98
C GLN A 30 -12.56 -13.06 50.62
N VAL A 31 -12.11 -12.85 49.37
CA VAL A 31 -10.76 -13.25 48.95
C VAL A 31 -9.68 -12.27 49.37
N GLY A 32 -10.05 -11.00 49.65
CA GLY A 32 -9.15 -9.92 50.01
C GLY A 32 -8.66 -9.10 48.80
N THR A 33 -8.31 -7.83 49.05
CA THR A 33 -8.04 -6.86 47.98
C THR A 33 -6.79 -7.16 47.15
N LYS A 34 -5.79 -7.83 47.71
CA LYS A 34 -4.52 -8.15 47.03
C LYS A 34 -4.68 -9.30 46.04
N THR A 35 -5.30 -10.39 46.48
CA THR A 35 -5.59 -11.58 45.68
C THR A 35 -6.60 -11.25 44.57
N TYR A 36 -7.69 -10.52 44.90
CA TYR A 36 -8.68 -10.06 43.92
C TYR A 36 -8.03 -9.25 42.79
N LYS A 37 -7.19 -8.26 43.12
CA LYS A 37 -6.44 -7.48 42.13
C LYS A 37 -5.51 -8.36 41.28
N GLN A 38 -4.86 -9.36 41.88
CA GLN A 38 -4.00 -10.29 41.15
C GLN A 38 -4.80 -11.13 40.14
N PHE A 39 -5.97 -11.64 40.52
CA PHE A 39 -6.85 -12.38 39.61
C PHE A 39 -7.38 -11.52 38.46
N VAL A 40 -7.81 -10.28 38.74
CA VAL A 40 -8.33 -9.37 37.70
C VAL A 40 -7.23 -8.90 36.75
N THR A 41 -6.00 -8.72 37.25
CA THR A 41 -4.86 -8.21 36.44
C THR A 41 -4.04 -9.30 35.74
N ALA A 42 -4.16 -10.57 36.15
CA ALA A 42 -3.38 -11.69 35.61
C ALA A 42 -3.52 -11.87 34.09
N ASN A 43 -4.68 -11.50 33.52
CA ASN A 43 -4.99 -11.71 32.10
C ASN A 43 -4.78 -10.47 31.21
N SER A 44 -4.28 -9.34 31.74
CA SER A 44 -3.80 -8.27 30.86
C SER A 44 -2.59 -8.83 30.11
N THR A 45 -2.68 -8.91 28.79
CA THR A 45 -1.62 -9.42 27.92
C THR A 45 -0.36 -8.57 28.13
N LYS A 46 0.53 -9.06 28.99
CA LYS A 46 1.84 -8.46 29.21
C LYS A 46 2.58 -8.58 27.88
N LYS A 47 2.59 -7.50 27.09
CA LYS A 47 3.61 -7.30 26.07
C LYS A 47 4.95 -7.48 26.78
N GLN A 48 5.76 -8.41 26.29
CA GLN A 48 7.12 -8.66 26.75
C GLN A 48 7.95 -7.39 26.48
N VAL A 49 7.87 -6.42 27.38
CA VAL A 49 8.83 -5.33 27.47
C VAL A 49 9.95 -5.89 28.32
N SER A 50 11.19 -5.83 27.81
CA SER A 50 12.41 -6.41 28.38
C SER A 50 12.83 -5.88 29.76
N ARG A 51 11.95 -5.14 30.45
CA ARG A 51 12.16 -4.65 31.80
C ARG A 51 10.80 -4.61 32.53
N PRO A 52 10.68 -5.19 33.73
CA PRO A 52 9.47 -5.03 34.52
C PRO A 52 9.27 -3.52 34.76
N PRO A 53 8.07 -2.95 34.55
CA PRO A 53 7.79 -1.60 34.99
C PRO A 53 8.04 -1.59 36.49
N ILE A 54 8.92 -0.70 36.95
CA ILE A 54 9.10 -0.43 38.38
C ILE A 54 7.74 0.08 38.83
N GLN A 55 6.99 -0.79 39.51
CA GLN A 55 5.76 -0.40 40.19
C GLN A 55 6.21 0.47 41.36
N SER A 56 6.28 1.77 41.14
CA SER A 56 6.28 2.69 42.27
C SER A 56 4.99 2.40 43.05
N PRO A 57 5.06 2.13 44.37
CA PRO A 57 3.86 1.99 45.17
C PRO A 57 3.04 3.26 44.95
N GLY A 58 1.79 3.09 44.51
CA GLY A 58 0.92 4.18 44.09
C GLY A 58 0.97 5.31 45.12
N VAL A 59 1.51 6.44 44.70
CA VAL A 59 1.64 7.62 45.54
C VAL A 59 0.23 8.14 45.77
N ALA A 60 -0.30 7.97 46.98
CA ALA A 60 -1.63 8.45 47.34
C ALA A 60 -1.72 9.99 47.30
N ASP A 61 -0.59 10.70 47.43
CA ASP A 61 -0.54 12.16 47.45
C ASP A 61 0.72 12.72 46.75
N LYS A 62 0.54 13.56 45.73
CA LYS A 62 1.60 14.03 44.82
C LYS A 62 2.63 14.94 45.49
N HIS A 63 2.30 15.49 46.65
CA HIS A 63 3.14 16.45 47.38
C HIS A 63 3.83 15.85 48.61
N ARG A 64 3.70 14.54 48.83
CA ARG A 64 4.34 13.85 49.96
C ARG A 64 5.76 13.41 49.60
N PRO A 65 6.78 13.62 50.46
CA PRO A 65 8.12 13.09 50.22
C PRO A 65 8.10 11.56 50.17
N LEU A 66 8.86 10.98 49.25
CA LEU A 66 9.02 9.53 49.11
C LEU A 66 10.38 9.09 49.65
N GLU A 67 10.36 8.13 50.56
CA GLU A 67 11.58 7.49 51.06
C GLU A 67 12.16 6.56 49.99
N MET A 68 13.45 6.73 49.68
CA MET A 68 14.20 5.91 48.74
C MET A 68 15.37 5.24 49.47
N SER A 69 15.61 3.96 49.19
CA SER A 69 16.73 3.24 49.83
C SER A 69 18.08 3.71 49.29
N ALA A 70 18.99 4.08 50.20
CA ALA A 70 20.38 4.45 49.87
C ALA A 70 21.19 3.31 49.21
N LYS A 71 20.68 2.06 49.25
CA LYS A 71 21.30 0.89 48.61
C LYS A 71 21.02 0.82 47.10
N ILE A 72 20.06 1.60 46.59
CA ILE A 72 19.69 1.60 45.17
C ILE A 72 20.64 2.53 44.42
N ARG A 73 21.51 1.94 43.58
CA ARG A 73 22.43 2.72 42.73
C ARG A 73 21.66 3.48 41.65
N VAL A 74 22.03 4.75 41.44
CA VAL A 74 21.46 5.57 40.36
C VAL A 74 21.89 4.98 39.01
N PRO A 75 20.97 4.74 38.06
CA PRO A 75 21.34 4.23 36.75
C PRO A 75 22.16 5.29 35.98
N PHE A 76 23.24 4.85 35.34
CA PHE A 76 24.11 5.74 34.55
C PHE A 76 23.39 6.37 33.35
N LEU A 77 22.47 5.62 32.72
CA LEU A 77 21.67 6.09 31.60
C LEU A 77 20.26 6.49 32.07
N ARG A 78 19.85 7.72 31.73
CA ARG A 78 18.47 8.18 31.94
C ARG A 78 17.52 7.45 31.01
N GLN A 79 16.35 7.05 31.53
CA GLN A 79 15.28 6.50 30.70
C GLN A 79 14.69 7.61 29.84
N VAL A 80 14.92 7.55 28.52
CA VAL A 80 14.28 8.46 27.57
C VAL A 80 12.83 8.00 27.39
N VAL A 81 11.90 8.76 27.98
CA VAL A 81 10.47 8.56 27.72
C VAL A 81 10.18 9.14 26.34
N PRO A 82 9.65 8.36 25.38
CA PRO A 82 9.25 8.91 24.09
C PRO A 82 8.13 9.92 24.31
N ILE A 83 8.43 11.19 24.06
CA ILE A 83 7.44 12.27 24.11
C ILE A 83 6.71 12.27 22.77
N CYS A 84 5.37 12.26 22.79
CA CYS A 84 4.56 12.53 21.60
C CYS A 84 4.73 14.00 21.20
N LYS A 85 5.76 14.30 20.41
CA LYS A 85 5.97 15.62 19.84
C LYS A 85 4.91 15.85 18.76
N LYS A 86 4.19 16.97 18.83
CA LYS A 86 3.29 17.40 17.76
C LYS A 86 4.16 17.86 16.58
N VAL A 87 4.30 17.02 15.57
CA VAL A 87 4.98 17.35 14.32
C VAL A 87 3.96 17.99 13.39
N ALA A 88 4.27 19.17 12.83
CA ALA A 88 3.46 19.76 11.79
C ALA A 88 3.47 18.82 10.57
N ARG A 89 2.29 18.39 10.11
CA ARG A 89 2.16 17.46 8.99
C ARG A 89 1.73 18.22 7.75
N ASP A 90 2.42 17.99 6.64
CA ASP A 90 1.98 18.44 5.31
C ASP A 90 1.17 17.30 4.69
N PRO A 91 -0.15 17.44 4.50
CA PRO A 91 -0.97 16.36 3.97
C PRO A 91 -0.54 15.90 2.57
N ARG A 92 0.23 16.70 1.83
CA ARG A 92 0.78 16.29 0.52
C ARG A 92 1.91 15.27 0.64
N PHE A 93 2.62 15.28 1.77
CA PHE A 93 3.81 14.48 2.01
C PHE A 93 3.69 13.60 3.26
N ASP A 94 2.53 13.58 3.90
CA ASP A 94 2.26 12.75 5.07
C ASP A 94 1.86 11.35 4.63
N ASP A 95 2.54 10.33 5.14
CA ASP A 95 2.29 8.92 4.82
C ASP A 95 0.86 8.48 5.20
N LEU A 96 0.22 9.21 6.13
CA LEU A 96 -1.16 8.95 6.55
C LEU A 96 -2.23 9.44 5.56
N SER A 97 -1.87 10.30 4.60
CA SER A 97 -2.81 10.86 3.60
C SER A 97 -3.22 9.87 2.50
N GLY A 98 -2.62 8.68 2.47
CA GLY A 98 -2.95 7.61 1.54
C GLY A 98 -2.11 7.59 0.26
N GLU A 99 -2.36 6.60 -0.60
CA GLU A 99 -1.58 6.34 -1.81
C GLU A 99 -2.21 6.93 -3.08
N TYR A 100 -1.39 7.13 -4.11
CA TYR A 100 -1.84 7.62 -5.41
C TYR A 100 -2.77 6.62 -6.11
N ASN A 101 -4.04 7.00 -6.26
CA ASN A 101 -5.04 6.24 -7.00
C ASN A 101 -5.26 6.86 -8.39
N PRO A 102 -4.81 6.21 -9.49
CA PRO A 102 -4.93 6.78 -10.83
C PRO A 102 -6.38 7.00 -11.25
N GLU A 103 -7.31 6.13 -10.83
CA GLU A 103 -8.73 6.24 -11.18
C GLU A 103 -9.39 7.49 -10.58
N VAL A 104 -9.03 7.83 -9.33
CA VAL A 104 -9.56 9.03 -8.66
C VAL A 104 -8.89 10.27 -9.26
N PHE A 105 -7.57 10.20 -9.50
CA PHE A 105 -6.82 11.29 -10.10
C PHE A 105 -7.36 11.67 -11.49
N ASP A 106 -7.56 10.70 -12.37
CA ASP A 106 -8.03 10.94 -13.74
C ASP A 106 -9.44 11.57 -13.76
N LYS A 107 -10.28 11.24 -12.77
CA LYS A 107 -11.62 11.84 -12.61
C LYS A 107 -11.56 13.25 -12.01
N THR A 108 -10.83 13.41 -10.91
CA THR A 108 -10.73 14.69 -10.18
C THR A 108 -10.04 15.77 -10.99
N TYR A 109 -9.07 15.40 -11.81
CA TYR A 109 -8.27 16.30 -12.63
C TYR A 109 -8.55 16.18 -14.13
N GLN A 110 -9.75 15.76 -14.51
CA GLN A 110 -10.13 15.59 -15.92
C GLN A 110 -9.97 16.89 -16.74
N PHE A 111 -10.20 18.05 -16.12
CA PHE A 111 -10.06 19.36 -16.76
C PHE A 111 -8.63 19.66 -17.26
N LEU A 112 -7.62 18.95 -16.76
CA LEU A 112 -6.24 19.09 -17.26
C LEU A 112 -6.12 18.67 -18.72
N ASP A 113 -6.99 17.77 -19.20
CA ASP A 113 -6.98 17.34 -20.60
C ASP A 113 -7.34 18.51 -21.53
N ASP A 114 -8.29 19.37 -21.14
CA ASP A 114 -8.67 20.57 -21.90
C ASP A 114 -7.55 21.61 -21.92
N ILE A 115 -6.86 21.79 -20.78
CA ILE A 115 -5.72 22.71 -20.68
C ILE A 115 -4.58 22.23 -21.58
N ARG A 116 -4.23 20.95 -21.52
CA ARG A 116 -3.19 20.35 -22.37
C ARG A 116 -3.52 20.45 -23.85
N ALA A 117 -4.80 20.28 -24.23
CA ALA A 117 -5.25 20.46 -25.61
C ALA A 117 -5.00 21.90 -26.09
N LYS A 118 -5.37 22.90 -25.29
CA LYS A 118 -5.12 24.32 -25.58
C LYS A 118 -3.63 24.63 -25.69
N GLU A 119 -2.81 24.12 -24.77
CA GLU A 119 -1.35 24.27 -24.82
C GLU A 119 -0.75 23.66 -26.10
N LYS A 120 -1.22 22.49 -26.50
CA LYS A 120 -0.78 21.82 -27.73
C LYS A 120 -1.12 22.65 -28.97
N GLU A 121 -2.29 23.28 -29.01
CA GLU A 121 -2.65 24.21 -30.07
C GLU A 121 -1.76 25.45 -30.10
N LEU A 122 -1.41 26.01 -28.95
CA LEU A 122 -0.49 27.14 -28.85
C LEU A 122 0.89 26.78 -29.40
N VAL A 123 1.44 25.62 -29.05
CA VAL A 123 2.71 25.13 -29.59
C VAL A 123 2.63 24.94 -31.11
N LYS A 124 1.53 24.37 -31.63
CA LYS A 124 1.31 24.26 -33.09
C LYS A 124 1.25 25.63 -33.77
N LYS A 125 0.60 26.63 -33.16
CA LYS A 125 0.55 28.00 -33.69
C LYS A 125 1.94 28.64 -33.72
N GLN A 126 2.75 28.45 -32.68
CA GLN A 126 4.13 28.93 -32.64
C GLN A 126 5.01 28.23 -33.68
N LEU A 127 4.86 26.92 -33.87
CA LEU A 127 5.58 26.16 -34.89
C LEU A 127 5.27 26.64 -36.31
N LYS A 128 4.05 27.11 -36.57
CA LYS A 128 3.70 27.73 -37.86
C LYS A 128 4.37 29.10 -38.09
N LYS A 129 4.69 29.83 -37.01
CA LYS A 129 5.32 31.16 -37.07
C LYS A 129 6.83 31.07 -37.30
N HIS A 130 7.51 30.13 -36.64
CA HIS A 130 8.94 29.92 -36.78
C HIS A 130 9.22 28.81 -37.80
N ARG A 131 9.79 29.12 -38.95
CA ARG A 131 9.97 28.14 -40.04
C ARG A 131 11.27 27.34 -39.97
N SER A 132 12.30 27.89 -39.32
CA SER A 132 13.61 27.26 -39.14
C SER A 132 14.37 27.89 -37.95
N GLY A 133 15.34 27.15 -37.41
CA GLY A 133 16.19 27.57 -36.29
C GLY A 133 16.01 26.72 -35.03
N GLU A 134 16.87 26.95 -34.03
CA GLU A 134 16.86 26.17 -32.78
C GLU A 134 15.52 26.22 -32.05
N GLN A 135 14.82 27.36 -32.13
CA GLN A 135 13.49 27.52 -31.52
C GLN A 135 12.45 26.63 -32.19
N HIS A 136 12.49 26.47 -33.51
CA HIS A 136 11.59 25.57 -34.23
C HIS A 136 11.84 24.10 -33.83
N GLU A 137 13.10 23.68 -33.72
CA GLU A 137 13.45 22.33 -33.28
C GLU A 137 12.98 22.06 -31.84
N LYS A 138 13.20 23.01 -30.92
CA LYS A 138 12.72 22.94 -29.54
C LYS A 138 11.20 22.79 -29.48
N LEU A 139 10.46 23.59 -30.26
CA LEU A 139 9.00 23.52 -30.35
C LEU A 139 8.51 22.19 -30.95
N GLN A 140 9.21 21.68 -31.99
CA GLN A 140 8.88 20.39 -32.59
C GLN A 140 9.09 19.23 -31.62
N GLN A 141 10.20 19.23 -30.87
CA GLN A 141 10.47 18.25 -29.83
C GLN A 141 9.43 18.32 -28.70
N LEU A 142 9.05 19.53 -28.29
CA LEU A 142 8.00 19.73 -27.29
C LEU A 142 6.67 19.16 -27.76
N LEU A 143 6.24 19.47 -28.99
CA LEU A 143 5.01 18.94 -29.58
C LEU A 143 5.04 17.41 -29.60
N GLN A 144 6.14 16.82 -30.05
CA GLN A 144 6.31 15.37 -30.08
C GLN A 144 6.24 14.76 -28.68
N ARG A 145 6.81 15.41 -27.66
CA ARG A 145 6.73 14.97 -26.27
C ARG A 145 5.28 14.99 -25.77
N MET A 146 4.55 16.07 -26.02
CA MET A 146 3.14 16.21 -25.65
C MET A 146 2.30 15.11 -26.31
N GLU A 147 2.48 14.86 -27.61
CA GLU A 147 1.78 13.80 -28.34
C GLU A 147 2.09 12.41 -27.78
N ARG A 148 3.36 12.12 -27.48
CA ARG A 148 3.75 10.84 -26.87
C ARG A 148 3.11 10.65 -25.48
N GLN A 149 3.08 11.71 -24.67
CA GLN A 149 2.45 11.67 -23.35
C GLN A 149 0.94 11.43 -23.45
N GLU A 150 0.25 12.13 -24.36
CA GLU A 150 -1.18 11.96 -24.62
C GLU A 150 -1.49 10.53 -25.09
N MET A 151 -0.73 10.01 -26.06
CA MET A 151 -0.90 8.64 -26.54
C MET A 151 -0.67 7.61 -25.43
N ALA A 152 0.35 7.81 -24.58
CA ALA A 152 0.61 6.93 -23.44
C ALA A 152 -0.51 6.98 -22.40
N GLN A 153 -1.08 8.15 -22.14
CA GLN A 153 -2.24 8.30 -21.25
C GLN A 153 -3.48 7.61 -21.82
N GLN A 154 -3.78 7.80 -23.11
CA GLN A 154 -4.90 7.13 -23.77
C GLN A 154 -4.73 5.61 -23.75
N GLU A 155 -3.53 5.09 -23.98
CA GLU A 155 -3.25 3.66 -23.88
C GLU A 155 -3.49 3.13 -22.46
N ARG A 156 -3.06 3.87 -21.43
CA ARG A 156 -3.33 3.53 -20.03
C ARG A 156 -4.82 3.51 -19.72
N LYS A 157 -5.57 4.56 -20.13
CA LYS A 157 -7.02 4.65 -19.95
C LYS A 157 -7.74 3.45 -20.62
N ARG A 158 -7.40 3.13 -21.88
CA ARG A 158 -7.94 1.95 -22.58
C ARG A 158 -7.66 0.64 -21.85
N GLN A 159 -6.43 0.45 -21.35
CA GLN A 159 -6.08 -0.76 -20.59
C GLN A 159 -6.86 -0.85 -19.27
N GLN A 160 -7.11 0.28 -18.61
CA GLN A 160 -7.93 0.33 -17.40
C GLN A 160 -9.40 0.00 -17.71
N GLU A 161 -9.99 0.61 -18.74
CA GLU A 161 -11.36 0.32 -19.20
C GLU A 161 -11.56 -1.16 -19.50
N LEU A 162 -10.63 -1.79 -20.23
CA LEU A 162 -10.67 -3.22 -20.50
C LEU A 162 -10.61 -4.06 -19.21
N ARG A 163 -9.77 -3.68 -18.24
CA ARG A 163 -9.71 -4.38 -16.95
C ARG A 163 -11.01 -4.25 -16.16
N LEU A 164 -11.61 -3.06 -16.17
CA LEU A 164 -12.87 -2.79 -15.50
C LEU A 164 -14.02 -3.56 -16.16
N ALA A 165 -14.08 -3.59 -17.50
CA ALA A 165 -15.05 -4.39 -18.24
C ALA A 165 -14.94 -5.88 -17.89
N LEU A 166 -13.73 -6.46 -17.95
CA LEU A 166 -13.51 -7.84 -17.55
C LEU A 166 -13.86 -8.12 -16.08
N LYS A 167 -13.67 -7.14 -15.20
CA LYS A 167 -14.05 -7.26 -13.78
C LYS A 167 -15.58 -7.23 -13.62
N HIS A 168 -16.26 -6.42 -14.42
CA HIS A 168 -17.72 -6.33 -14.43
C HIS A 168 -18.36 -7.62 -14.96
N GLU A 169 -17.89 -8.14 -16.10
CA GLU A 169 -18.34 -9.41 -16.67
C GLU A 169 -18.17 -10.57 -15.68
N ARG A 170 -17.02 -10.65 -15.01
CA ARG A 170 -16.78 -11.67 -13.97
C ARG A 170 -17.74 -11.54 -12.80
N ARG A 171 -18.09 -10.32 -12.40
CA ARG A 171 -19.07 -10.08 -11.34
C ARG A 171 -20.46 -10.52 -11.78
N ALA A 172 -20.85 -10.25 -13.02
CA ALA A 172 -22.14 -10.69 -13.56
C ALA A 172 -22.25 -12.22 -13.59
N GLN A 173 -21.23 -12.92 -14.09
CA GLN A 173 -21.19 -14.40 -14.08
C GLN A 173 -21.28 -14.97 -12.65
N ALA A 174 -20.63 -14.31 -11.68
CA ALA A 174 -20.73 -14.70 -10.29
C ALA A 174 -22.14 -14.53 -9.72
N GLN A 175 -22.84 -13.45 -10.11
CA GLN A 175 -24.23 -13.19 -9.73
C GLN A 175 -25.19 -14.23 -10.32
N GLU A 176 -24.91 -14.72 -11.53
CA GLU A 176 -25.64 -15.81 -12.17
C GLU A 176 -25.38 -17.18 -11.51
N GLY A 177 -24.43 -17.26 -10.56
CA GLY A 177 -24.07 -18.49 -9.85
C GLY A 177 -22.96 -19.30 -10.52
N HIS A 178 -22.40 -18.82 -11.64
CA HIS A 178 -21.23 -19.44 -12.25
C HIS A 178 -19.97 -19.21 -11.40
N ARG A 179 -19.09 -20.21 -11.35
CA ARG A 179 -17.82 -20.10 -10.61
C ARG A 179 -16.91 -19.08 -11.30
N PRO A 180 -16.48 -18.00 -10.62
CA PRO A 180 -15.62 -16.99 -11.24
C PRO A 180 -14.29 -17.59 -11.70
N TYR A 181 -13.99 -17.48 -13.00
CA TYR A 181 -12.73 -17.93 -13.58
C TYR A 181 -11.75 -16.77 -13.75
N PHE A 182 -10.52 -16.96 -13.30
CA PHE A 182 -9.44 -15.98 -13.42
C PHE A 182 -8.40 -16.51 -14.40
N LEU A 183 -8.28 -15.84 -15.55
CA LEU A 183 -7.26 -16.14 -16.53
C LEU A 183 -5.86 -16.12 -15.91
N LYS A 184 -5.05 -17.14 -16.21
CA LYS A 184 -3.65 -17.19 -15.78
C LYS A 184 -2.86 -16.06 -16.42
N LYS A 185 -1.76 -15.65 -15.78
CA LYS A 185 -0.86 -14.61 -16.33
C LYS A 185 -0.31 -14.99 -17.72
N SER A 186 -0.09 -16.27 -17.98
CA SER A 186 0.34 -16.79 -19.29
C SER A 186 -0.73 -16.60 -20.36
N GLU A 187 -1.97 -16.96 -20.05
CA GLU A 187 -3.14 -16.82 -20.94
C GLU A 187 -3.40 -15.35 -21.25
N GLN A 188 -3.36 -14.47 -20.24
CA GLN A 188 -3.47 -13.02 -20.43
C GLN A 188 -2.41 -12.48 -21.40
N ARG A 189 -1.16 -12.96 -21.30
CA ARG A 189 -0.08 -12.58 -22.22
C ARG A 189 -0.34 -13.09 -23.64
N GLN A 190 -0.87 -14.31 -23.80
CA GLN A 190 -1.22 -14.86 -25.11
C GLN A 190 -2.35 -14.07 -25.76
N LEU A 191 -3.39 -13.70 -25.00
CA LEU A 191 -4.49 -12.85 -25.49
C LEU A 191 -3.98 -11.47 -25.93
N ALA A 192 -3.18 -10.81 -25.09
CA ALA A 192 -2.59 -9.51 -25.43
C ALA A 192 -1.68 -9.58 -26.67
N LEU A 193 -0.92 -10.67 -26.82
CA LEU A 193 -0.13 -10.91 -28.03
C LEU A 193 -1.03 -11.10 -29.25
N ALA A 194 -2.08 -11.92 -29.15
CA ALA A 194 -3.01 -12.16 -30.23
C ALA A 194 -3.70 -10.87 -30.70
N GLU A 195 -4.14 -10.02 -29.78
CA GLU A 195 -4.70 -8.70 -30.08
C GLU A 195 -3.70 -7.80 -30.80
N LYS A 196 -2.46 -7.73 -30.29
CA LYS A 196 -1.38 -6.97 -30.93
C LYS A 196 -1.09 -7.46 -32.35
N PHE A 197 -1.11 -8.78 -32.58
CA PHE A 197 -0.96 -9.36 -33.91
C PHE A 197 -2.12 -8.99 -34.83
N LYS A 198 -3.36 -9.03 -34.33
CA LYS A 198 -4.55 -8.57 -35.07
C LYS A 198 -4.44 -7.09 -35.45
N GLU A 199 -4.01 -6.24 -34.52
CA GLU A 199 -3.82 -4.81 -34.77
C GLU A 199 -2.72 -4.56 -35.80
N LEU A 200 -1.58 -5.23 -35.69
CA LEU A 200 -0.49 -5.12 -36.67
C LEU A 200 -0.89 -5.61 -38.06
N ARG A 201 -1.72 -6.66 -38.13
CA ARG A 201 -2.31 -7.15 -39.39
C ARG A 201 -3.24 -6.10 -39.99
N ARG A 202 -4.14 -5.50 -39.19
CA ARG A 202 -5.01 -4.39 -39.61
C ARG A 202 -4.20 -3.20 -40.14
N ARG A 203 -3.11 -2.86 -39.46
CA ARG A 203 -2.18 -1.78 -39.85
C ARG A 203 -1.22 -2.16 -40.99
N ARG A 204 -1.30 -3.37 -41.56
CA ARG A 204 -0.37 -3.93 -42.57
C ARG A 204 1.12 -3.85 -42.19
N LYS A 205 1.43 -3.87 -40.88
CA LYS A 205 2.80 -3.77 -40.33
C LYS A 205 3.32 -5.10 -39.76
N LEU A 206 2.56 -6.18 -39.95
CA LEU A 206 2.86 -7.50 -39.39
C LEU A 206 4.20 -8.07 -39.90
N GLU A 207 4.40 -8.10 -41.22
CA GLU A 207 5.64 -8.63 -41.83
C GLU A 207 6.89 -7.87 -41.36
N SER A 208 6.81 -6.54 -41.31
CA SER A 208 7.91 -5.70 -40.79
C SER A 208 8.22 -6.01 -39.33
N PHE A 209 7.18 -6.21 -38.50
CA PHE A 209 7.36 -6.59 -37.10
C PHE A 209 8.01 -7.97 -36.94
N LEU A 210 7.54 -8.97 -37.71
CA LEU A 210 8.11 -10.31 -37.71
C LEU A 210 9.56 -10.32 -38.19
N SER A 211 9.87 -9.62 -39.28
CA SER A 211 11.23 -9.47 -39.80
C SER A 211 12.17 -8.85 -38.75
N ARG A 212 11.76 -7.75 -38.10
CA ARG A 212 12.54 -7.13 -37.01
C ARG A 212 12.71 -8.08 -35.82
N LYS A 213 11.69 -8.87 -35.49
CA LYS A 213 11.77 -9.86 -34.40
C LYS A 213 12.72 -11.01 -34.76
N ARG A 214 12.65 -11.55 -35.99
CA ARG A 214 13.58 -12.56 -36.52
C ARG A 214 15.02 -12.06 -36.45
N ARG A 215 15.30 -10.83 -36.93
CA ARG A 215 16.64 -10.21 -36.86
C ARG A 215 17.16 -10.07 -35.42
N ARG A 216 16.31 -9.64 -34.47
CA ARG A 216 16.70 -9.52 -33.06
C ARG A 216 16.97 -10.88 -32.40
N ASN A 217 16.17 -11.89 -32.72
CA ASN A 217 16.38 -13.25 -32.20
C ASN A 217 17.68 -13.84 -32.78
N ALA A 218 17.89 -13.78 -34.09
CA ALA A 218 19.13 -14.24 -34.72
C ALA A 218 20.38 -13.56 -34.12
N GLY A 219 20.30 -12.26 -33.79
CA GLY A 219 21.39 -11.56 -33.10
C GLY A 219 21.64 -12.03 -31.66
N LYS A 220 20.62 -12.55 -30.96
CA LYS A 220 20.78 -13.19 -29.64
C LYS A 220 21.35 -14.60 -29.76
N ASP A 221 20.83 -15.37 -30.70
CA ASP A 221 21.27 -16.75 -30.94
C ASP A 221 22.76 -16.76 -31.34
N LYS A 222 23.18 -15.83 -32.21
CA LYS A 222 24.60 -15.62 -32.56
C LYS A 222 25.49 -15.30 -31.36
N ARG A 223 24.99 -14.67 -30.30
CA ARG A 223 25.76 -14.41 -29.06
C ARG A 223 25.88 -15.64 -28.16
N GLN A 224 24.94 -16.59 -28.28
CA GLN A 224 24.95 -17.83 -27.52
C GLN A 224 25.77 -18.93 -28.21
N LEU A 225 26.07 -18.77 -29.50
CA LEU A 225 27.02 -19.64 -30.19
C LEU A 225 28.45 -19.36 -29.70
N PRO A 226 29.26 -20.40 -29.47
CA PRO A 226 30.68 -20.21 -29.16
C PRO A 226 31.34 -19.46 -30.32
N LEU A 227 32.13 -18.44 -29.98
CA LEU A 227 33.02 -17.81 -30.95
C LEU A 227 34.04 -18.87 -31.36
N SER A 228 34.00 -19.31 -32.61
CA SER A 228 35.03 -20.18 -33.17
C SER A 228 36.38 -19.49 -32.93
N LYS A 229 37.23 -20.11 -32.09
CA LYS A 229 38.63 -19.73 -31.95
C LYS A 229 39.36 -20.35 -33.13
N GLU A 230 39.65 -19.55 -34.14
CA GLU A 230 40.80 -19.78 -35.02
C GLU A 230 41.87 -18.75 -34.67
#